data_AF-A0A964XCZ5-F1
#
_entry.id   AF-A0A964XCZ5-F1
#
_cell.length_a   1.000
_cell.length_b   1.000
_cell.length_c   1.000
_cell.angle_alpha   90.00
_cell.angle_beta   90.00
_cell.angle_gamma   90.00
#
_symmetry.space_group_name_H-M   'P 1'
#
loop_
_entity.id
_entity.type
_entity.pdbx_description
1 polymer ?
#
loop_
_entity_poly.entity_id
_entity_poly.type
_entity_poly.pdbx_seq_one_letter_code
_entity_poly.pdbx_strand_id
1 'polypeptide(L)'
;MLTARLDRLCLKPGARVLDLGCGEGRHVHGLHMRGDVDVVGLDLDRASVARARDGLAWLESEGLARPGVSPRLTGFLIGDATCLPFADGAFDAVI
;
A
#
# COMPACT_ATOMS: atom_id res chain seq x y z
N MET A 1 -7.14 -12.09 -8.13
CA MET A 1 -7.39 -12.68 -6.80
C MET A 1 -6.33 -12.16 -5.84
N LEU A 2 -6.73 -11.47 -4.77
CA LEU A 2 -5.83 -11.06 -3.68
C LEU A 2 -5.56 -12.29 -2.79
N THR A 3 -4.29 -12.53 -2.47
CA THR A 3 -3.87 -13.70 -1.67
C THR A 3 -4.14 -13.46 -0.17
N ALA A 4 -4.17 -12.19 0.26
CA ALA A 4 -4.56 -11.78 1.60
C ALA A 4 -6.04 -11.36 1.66
N ARG A 5 -6.73 -11.73 2.75
CA ARG A 5 -8.08 -11.22 3.08
C ARG A 5 -7.96 -9.91 3.86
N LEU A 6 -7.84 -8.80 3.14
CA LEU A 6 -7.66 -7.47 3.74
C LEU A 6 -8.77 -7.10 4.74
N ASP A 7 -9.99 -7.63 4.56
CA ASP A 7 -11.12 -7.40 5.45
C ASP A 7 -10.89 -7.92 6.88
N ARG A 8 -9.96 -8.88 7.07
CA ARG A 8 -9.61 -9.42 8.39
C ARG A 8 -8.71 -8.50 9.21
N LEU A 9 -8.10 -7.48 8.60
CA LEU A 9 -7.27 -6.51 9.30
C LEU A 9 -8.11 -5.51 10.12
N CYS A 10 -9.44 -5.51 9.97
CA CYS A 10 -10.35 -4.61 10.68
C CYS A 10 -9.92 -3.13 10.64
N LEU A 11 -9.31 -2.72 9.52
CA LEU A 11 -8.75 -1.38 9.36
C LEU A 11 -9.86 -0.33 9.47
N LYS A 12 -9.63 0.65 10.35
CA LYS A 12 -10.48 1.83 10.45
C LYS A 12 -10.16 2.80 9.31
N PRO A 13 -11.13 3.60 8.86
CA PRO A 13 -10.84 4.72 7.97
C PRO A 13 -9.75 5.62 8.57
N GLY A 14 -8.74 5.96 7.78
CA GLY A 14 -7.56 6.74 8.17
C GLY A 14 -6.42 5.92 8.79
N ALA A 15 -6.55 4.58 8.87
CA ALA A 15 -5.44 3.74 9.34
C ALA A 15 -4.23 3.82 8.40
N ARG A 16 -3.03 3.70 8.96
CA ARG A 16 -1.76 3.62 8.24
C ARG A 16 -1.31 2.16 8.15
N VAL A 17 -1.04 1.69 6.95
CA VAL A 17 -0.69 0.29 6.67
C VAL A 17 0.69 0.20 6.01
N LEU A 18 1.51 -0.72 6.48
CA LEU A 18 2.76 -1.11 5.82
C LEU A 18 2.58 -2.47 5.15
N ASP A 19 2.84 -2.56 3.85
CA ASP A 19 2.95 -3.85 3.13
C ASP A 19 4.45 -4.19 3.01
N LEU A 20 4.92 -5.16 3.80
CA LEU A 20 6.34 -5.46 3.97
C LEU A 20 6.76 -6.59 3.04
N GLY A 21 7.60 -6.29 2.06
CA GLY A 21 7.85 -7.18 0.92
C GLY A 21 6.74 -7.07 -0.13
N CYS A 22 6.34 -5.84 -0.46
CA CYS A 22 5.17 -5.56 -1.30
C CYS A 22 5.32 -6.04 -2.77
N GLY A 23 6.53 -6.35 -3.24
CA GLY A 23 6.82 -6.76 -4.60
C GLY A 23 6.29 -5.77 -5.64
N GLU A 24 5.42 -6.27 -6.53
CA GLU A 24 4.76 -5.47 -7.59
C GLU A 24 3.52 -4.71 -7.09
N GLY A 25 3.28 -4.68 -5.77
CA GLY A 25 2.30 -3.79 -5.15
C GLY A 25 0.87 -4.31 -5.13
N ARG A 26 0.62 -5.61 -5.33
CA ARG A 26 -0.75 -6.17 -5.41
C ARG A 26 -1.63 -5.78 -4.21
N HIS A 27 -1.12 -5.88 -2.97
CA HIS A 27 -1.93 -5.51 -1.80
C HIS A 27 -2.03 -3.99 -1.65
N VAL A 28 -0.94 -3.26 -1.89
CA VAL A 28 -0.94 -1.79 -1.93
C VAL A 28 -1.99 -1.25 -2.89
N HIS A 29 -2.07 -1.78 -4.12
CA HIS A 29 -3.10 -1.41 -5.11
C HIS A 29 -4.51 -1.75 -4.63
N GLY A 30 -4.69 -2.92 -4.00
CA GLY A 30 -5.98 -3.30 -3.42
C GLY A 30 -6.44 -2.34 -2.31
N LEU A 31 -5.51 -1.90 -1.45
CA LEU A 31 -5.79 -0.92 -0.39
C LEU A 31 -5.99 0.50 -0.95
N HIS A 32 -5.22 0.90 -1.96
CA HIS A 32 -5.42 2.16 -2.67
C HIS A 32 -6.83 2.24 -3.27
N MET A 33 -7.28 1.17 -3.93
CA MET A 33 -8.62 1.05 -4.50
C MET A 33 -9.74 1.03 -3.44
N ARG A 34 -9.44 0.54 -2.23
CA ARG A 34 -10.35 0.66 -1.07
C ARG A 34 -10.49 2.12 -0.64
N GLY A 35 -9.39 2.89 -0.69
CA GLY A 35 -9.36 4.35 -0.67
C GLY A 35 -9.52 5.01 0.71
N ASP A 36 -9.76 4.25 1.77
CA ASP A 36 -10.02 4.78 3.11
C ASP A 36 -8.80 4.70 4.05
N VAL A 37 -7.65 4.21 3.61
CA VAL A 37 -6.43 4.05 4.43
C VAL A 37 -5.20 4.63 3.74
N ASP A 38 -4.21 5.03 4.53
CA ASP A 38 -2.88 5.37 4.04
C ASP A 38 -2.05 4.08 3.94
N VAL A 39 -1.36 3.88 2.82
CA VAL A 39 -0.58 2.65 2.59
C VAL A 39 0.81 2.95 2.06
N VAL A 40 1.80 2.26 2.62
CA VAL A 40 3.19 2.28 2.18
C VAL A 40 3.61 0.85 1.85
N GLY A 41 4.04 0.61 0.62
CA GLY A 41 4.73 -0.63 0.24
C GLY A 41 6.23 -0.47 0.44
N LEU A 42 6.88 -1.46 1.04
CA LEU A 42 8.34 -1.51 1.14
C LEU A 42 8.83 -2.83 0.56
N ASP A 43 9.84 -2.79 -0.30
CA ASP A 43 10.50 -3.99 -0.82
C ASP A 43 11.99 -3.74 -1.07
N LEU A 44 12.80 -4.80 -1.04
CA LEU A 44 14.22 -4.76 -1.36
C LEU A 44 14.45 -4.73 -2.88
N ASP A 45 13.55 -5.33 -3.68
CA ASP A 45 13.69 -5.39 -5.13
C ASP A 45 13.21 -4.11 -5.81
N ARG A 46 14.19 -3.30 -6.23
CA ARG A 46 13.97 -2.07 -7.00
C ARG A 46 13.13 -2.30 -8.26
N ALA A 47 13.30 -3.42 -8.96
CA ALA A 47 12.60 -3.66 -10.22
C ALA A 47 11.09 -3.90 -9.98
N SER A 48 10.74 -4.67 -8.95
CA SER A 48 9.36 -4.89 -8.55
C SER A 48 8.72 -3.60 -8.04
N VAL A 49 9.43 -2.79 -7.23
CA VAL A 49 8.93 -1.49 -6.77
C VAL A 49 8.66 -0.53 -7.95
N ALA A 50 9.50 -0.55 -8.99
CA ALA A 50 9.25 0.25 -10.19
C ALA A 50 7.94 -0.17 -10.87
N ARG A 51 7.72 -1.47 -11.09
CA ARG A 51 6.47 -2.00 -11.66
C ARG A 51 5.26 -1.69 -10.78
N ALA A 52 5.42 -1.71 -9.45
CA ALA A 52 4.37 -1.36 -8.50
C ALA A 52 3.93 0.11 -8.64
N ARG A 53 4.89 1.02 -8.83
CA ARG A 53 4.62 2.45 -9.09
C ARG A 53 3.93 2.66 -10.43
N ASP A 54 4.36 1.97 -11.47
CA ASP A 54 3.71 2.05 -12.79
C ASP A 54 2.25 1.59 -12.72
N GLY A 55 1.98 0.49 -11.99
CA GLY A 55 0.62 0.01 -11.75
C GLY A 55 -0.24 1.00 -10.97
N LEU A 56 0.32 1.68 -9.96
CA LEU A 56 -0.39 2.72 -9.22
C LEU A 56 -0.73 3.92 -10.12
N ALA A 57 0.24 4.41 -10.90
CA ALA A 57 0.02 5.51 -11.82
C ALA A 57 -1.06 5.18 -12.86
N TRP A 58 -1.09 3.94 -13.34
CA TRP A 58 -2.15 3.46 -14.22
C TRP A 58 -3.54 3.50 -13.54
N LEU A 59 -3.68 2.98 -12.32
CA LEU A 59 -4.93 3.00 -11.56
C LEU A 59 -5.45 4.43 -11.33
N GLU A 60 -4.55 5.35 -11.00
CA GLU A 60 -4.86 6.77 -10.82
C GLU A 60 -5.33 7.41 -12.14
N SER A 61 -4.68 7.08 -13.26
CA SER A 61 -5.03 7.61 -14.59
C SER A 61 -6.41 7.15 -15.08
N GLU A 62 -6.81 5.94 -14.72
CA GLU A 62 -8.11 5.35 -15.07
C GLU A 62 -9.23 5.86 -14.14
N GLY A 63 -8.91 6.63 -13.09
CA GLY A 63 -9.88 7.18 -12.16
C GLY A 63 -10.66 6.10 -11.40
N LEU A 64 -10.06 4.92 -11.20
CA LEU A 64 -10.74 3.74 -10.63
C LEU A 64 -10.93 3.84 -9.11
N ALA A 65 -10.44 4.91 -8.49
CA ALA A 65 -10.67 5.18 -7.08
C ALA A 65 -12.18 5.29 -6.76
N ARG A 66 -12.56 4.91 -5.54
CA ARG A 66 -13.97 4.96 -5.11
C ARG A 66 -14.51 6.40 -5.13
N PRO A 67 -15.64 6.65 -5.83
CA PRO A 67 -16.29 7.97 -5.82
C PRO A 67 -16.67 8.41 -4.40
N GLY A 68 -16.49 9.70 -4.09
CA GLY A 68 -16.87 10.29 -2.81
C GLY A 68 -15.90 10.03 -1.65
N VAL A 69 -14.75 9.41 -1.90
CA VAL A 69 -13.68 9.21 -0.92
C VAL A 69 -12.54 10.18 -1.22
N SER A 70 -12.07 10.92 -0.21
CA SER A 70 -10.89 11.77 -0.37
C SER A 70 -9.66 10.90 -0.62
N PRO A 71 -8.74 11.32 -1.52
CA PRO A 71 -7.50 10.60 -1.75
C PRO A 71 -6.73 10.39 -0.44
N ARG A 72 -6.20 9.18 -0.25
CA ARG A 72 -5.29 8.82 0.85
C ARG A 72 -3.89 8.61 0.33
N LEU A 73 -2.91 8.66 1.23
CA LEU A 73 -1.51 8.45 0.85
C LEU A 73 -1.33 7.01 0.37
N THR A 74 -0.76 6.84 -0.82
CA THR A 74 -0.29 5.54 -1.32
C THR A 74 1.12 5.75 -1.85
N GLY A 75 2.08 4.98 -1.35
CA GLY A 75 3.48 5.15 -1.76
C GLY A 75 4.28 3.86 -1.70
N PHE A 76 5.45 3.89 -2.34
CA PHE A 76 6.39 2.78 -2.34
C PHE A 76 7.80 3.24 -1.98
N LEU A 77 8.48 2.46 -1.15
CA LEU A 77 9.86 2.67 -0.72
C LEU A 77 10.70 1.44 -1.06
N ILE A 78 11.97 1.69 -1.35
CA ILE A 78 12.97 0.63 -1.41
C ILE A 78 13.66 0.61 -0.06
N GLY A 79 13.68 -0.55 0.60
CA GLY A 79 14.25 -0.64 1.95
C GLY A 79 14.40 -2.07 2.43
N ASP A 80 15.16 -2.23 3.51
CA ASP A 80 15.36 -3.50 4.19
C ASP A 80 14.34 -3.67 5.32
N ALA A 81 13.62 -4.79 5.31
CA ALA A 81 12.63 -5.12 6.33
C ALA A 81 13.23 -5.27 7.75
N THR A 82 14.53 -5.54 7.86
CA THR A 82 15.26 -5.64 9.12
C THR A 82 15.75 -4.30 9.66
N CYS A 83 15.67 -3.23 8.84
CA CYS A 83 16.13 -1.89 9.19
C CYS A 83 15.15 -0.83 8.63
N LEU A 84 13.97 -0.74 9.25
CA LEU A 84 12.89 0.12 8.78
C LEU A 84 13.16 1.61 9.06
N PRO A 85 12.93 2.52 8.09
CA PRO A 85 13.11 3.96 8.26
C PRO A 85 11.89 4.63 8.91
N PHE A 86 11.24 3.95 9.86
CA PHE A 86 10.02 4.41 10.50
C PHE A 86 10.17 4.37 12.02
N ALA A 87 9.51 5.31 12.71
CA ALA A 87 9.42 5.28 14.16
C ALA A 87 8.55 4.11 14.64
N ASP A 88 8.77 3.67 15.88
CA ASP A 88 7.90 2.70 16.53
C ASP A 88 6.44 3.18 16.54
N GLY A 89 5.50 2.28 16.25
CA GLY A 89 4.07 2.62 16.19
C GLY A 89 3.67 3.53 15.02
N ALA A 90 4.51 3.67 13.98
CA ALA A 90 4.18 4.45 12.80
C ALA A 90 3.00 3.89 11.98
N PHE A 91 2.68 2.60 12.12
CA PHE A 91 1.61 1.93 11.37
C PHE A 91 0.64 1.24 12.33
N ASP A 92 -0.64 1.24 11.94
CA ASP A 92 -1.72 0.58 12.66
C ASP A 92 -1.84 -0.91 12.28
N ALA A 93 -1.30 -1.29 11.12
CA ALA A 93 -1.22 -2.67 10.66
C ALA A 93 -0.01 -2.90 9.74
N VAL A 94 0.46 -4.15 9.71
CA VAL A 94 1.49 -4.65 8.77
C VAL A 94 0.94 -5.87 8.04
N ILE A 95 1.19 -5.95 6.74
CA ILE A 95 0.86 -7.08 5.87
C ILE A 95 2.16 -7.77 5.46
#